data_AF-A0A8S2ZFM6-F1
#
_entry.id   AF-A0A8S2ZFM6-F1
#
_cell.length_a   1.000
_cell.length_b   1.000
_cell.length_c   1.000
_cell.angle_alpha   90.00
_cell.angle_beta   90.00
_cell.angle_gamma   90.00
#
_symmetry.space_group_name_H-M   'P 1'
#
loop_
_entity.id
_entity.type
_entity.pdbx_description
1 polymer ?
#
loop_
_entity_poly.entity_id
_entity_poly.type
_entity_poly.pdbx_seq_one_letter_code
_entity_poly.pdbx_strand_id
1 'polypeptide(L)'
;MINEIVELVPTWNPQRIMMDFEKAAMNVFGGSFPGVELSGCFFHLSQNILRFLQTHGFKQDFETDITFADNIHKILALAFIEPSAVIAG
;
A
#
# COMPACT_ATOMS: atom_id res chain seq x y z
N MET A 1 16.41 8.16 -0.71
CA MET A 1 15.96 6.75 -0.68
C MET A 1 16.45 5.93 -1.88
N ILE A 2 15.88 6.06 -3.09
CA ILE A 2 16.28 5.15 -4.20
C ILE A 2 17.75 5.30 -4.62
N ASN A 3 18.24 6.54 -4.67
CA ASN A 3 19.65 6.82 -4.98
C ASN A 3 20.58 6.19 -3.95
N GLU A 4 20.25 6.27 -2.65
CA GLU A 4 21.02 5.64 -1.58
C GLU A 4 21.07 4.11 -1.72
N ILE A 5 19.95 3.47 -2.12
CA ILE A 5 19.91 2.03 -2.35
C ILE A 5 20.85 1.65 -3.51
N VAL A 6 20.81 2.40 -4.61
CA VAL A 6 21.68 2.17 -5.78
C VAL A 6 23.14 2.45 -5.46
N GLU A 7 23.44 3.44 -4.61
CA GLU A 7 24.81 3.70 -4.14
C GLU A 7 25.33 2.56 -3.26
N LEU A 8 24.51 2.05 -2.35
CA LEU A 8 24.87 0.96 -1.43
C LEU A 8 24.98 -0.39 -2.14
N VAL A 9 24.13 -0.65 -3.13
CA VAL A 9 24.11 -1.89 -3.90
C VAL A 9 23.95 -1.59 -5.40
N PRO A 10 25.04 -1.20 -6.09
CA PRO A 10 24.99 -0.79 -7.50
C PRO A 10 24.53 -1.88 -8.47
N THR A 11 24.64 -3.14 -8.07
CA THR A 11 24.24 -4.31 -8.85
C THR A 11 22.81 -4.77 -8.52
N TRP A 12 22.08 -4.03 -7.70
CA TRP A 12 20.72 -4.40 -7.34
C TRP A 12 19.80 -4.29 -8.54
N ASN A 13 19.25 -5.44 -8.95
CA ASN A 13 18.31 -5.56 -10.05
C ASN A 13 17.14 -6.47 -9.63
N PRO A 14 16.18 -5.94 -8.87
CA PRO A 14 15.09 -6.74 -8.33
C PRO A 14 14.12 -7.16 -9.44
N GLN A 15 13.60 -8.39 -9.35
CA GLN A 15 12.50 -8.85 -10.20
C GLN A 15 11.15 -8.32 -9.70
N ARG A 16 11.00 -8.15 -8.38
CA ARG A 16 9.79 -7.66 -7.73
C ARG A 16 10.16 -6.72 -6.59
N ILE A 17 9.41 -5.62 -6.46
CA ILE A 17 9.46 -4.74 -5.29
C ILE A 17 8.05 -4.69 -4.68
N MET A 18 8.00 -4.99 -3.38
CA MET A 18 6.80 -4.77 -2.57
C MET A 18 7.03 -3.53 -1.71
N MET A 19 6.13 -2.56 -1.77
CA MET A 19 6.28 -1.28 -1.10
C MET A 19 4.94 -0.70 -0.67
N ASP A 20 4.93 0.44 0.02
CA ASP A 20 3.69 1.11 0.41
C ASP A 20 2.91 1.62 -0.80
N PHE A 21 1.59 1.79 -0.66
CA PHE A 21 0.68 2.30 -1.70
C PHE A 21 0.85 3.82 -1.94
N GLU A 22 2.09 4.27 -2.14
CA GLU A 22 2.42 5.65 -2.45
C GLU A 22 2.77 5.77 -3.93
N LYS A 23 1.83 6.33 -4.72
CA LYS A 23 1.94 6.42 -6.18
C LYS A 23 3.22 7.12 -6.64
N ALA A 24 3.64 8.18 -5.95
CA ALA A 24 4.88 8.89 -6.27
C ALA A 24 6.11 7.99 -6.13
N ALA A 25 6.20 7.27 -5.02
CA ALA A 25 7.29 6.34 -4.78
C ALA A 25 7.26 5.17 -5.79
N MET A 26 6.10 4.56 -6.03
CA MET A 26 5.94 3.49 -7.03
C MET A 26 6.41 3.93 -8.41
N ASN A 27 6.05 5.15 -8.85
CA ASN A 27 6.49 5.68 -10.13
C ASN A 27 8.02 5.83 -10.20
N VAL A 28 8.66 6.29 -9.12
CA VAL A 28 10.11 6.44 -9.05
C VAL A 28 10.80 5.07 -9.15
N PHE A 29 10.37 4.08 -8.37
CA PHE A 29 10.96 2.73 -8.45
C PHE A 29 10.72 2.07 -9.82
N GLY A 30 9.53 2.22 -10.40
CA GLY A 30 9.23 1.68 -11.73
C GLY A 30 10.04 2.35 -12.85
N GLY A 31 10.35 3.63 -12.70
CA GLY A 31 11.23 4.37 -13.62
C GLY A 31 12.70 4.00 -13.48
N SER A 32 13.15 3.69 -12.26
CA SER A 32 14.56 3.35 -11.98
C SER A 32 14.91 1.89 -12.30
N PHE A 33 13.96 0.96 -12.26
CA PHE A 33 14.18 -0.46 -12.53
C PHE A 33 13.25 -0.95 -13.66
N PRO A 34 13.64 -0.82 -14.93
CA PRO A 34 12.82 -1.27 -16.05
C PRO A 34 12.49 -2.76 -15.96
N GLY A 35 11.20 -3.10 -16.06
CA GLY A 35 10.74 -4.49 -16.01
C GLY A 35 10.53 -5.07 -14.61
N VAL A 36 10.74 -4.27 -13.55
CA VAL A 36 10.42 -4.69 -12.18
C VAL A 36 8.91 -4.85 -12.00
N GLU A 37 8.49 -5.90 -11.30
CA GLU A 37 7.11 -6.05 -10.87
C GLU A 37 6.89 -5.26 -9.57
N LEU A 38 6.09 -4.19 -9.63
CA LEU A 38 5.71 -3.41 -8.46
C LEU A 38 4.41 -3.93 -7.84
N SER A 39 4.40 -4.03 -6.52
CA SER A 39 3.19 -4.39 -5.76
C SER A 39 3.09 -3.57 -4.48
N GLY A 40 1.85 -3.24 -4.09
CA GLY A 40 1.57 -2.63 -2.80
C GLY A 40 1.56 -3.66 -1.68
N CYS A 41 2.13 -3.33 -0.52
CA CYS A 41 2.17 -4.20 0.64
C CYS A 41 0.85 -4.14 1.42
N PHE A 42 0.08 -5.23 1.38
CA PHE A 42 -1.18 -5.32 2.14
C PHE A 42 -0.97 -5.22 3.66
N PHE A 43 0.16 -5.73 4.17
CA PHE A 43 0.50 -5.66 5.59
C PHE A 43 0.69 -4.21 6.04
N HIS A 44 1.51 -3.42 5.33
CA HIS A 44 1.69 -2.00 5.66
C HIS A 44 0.42 -1.19 5.48
N LEU A 45 -0.38 -1.48 4.43
CA LEU A 45 -1.69 -0.85 4.26
C LEU A 45 -2.60 -1.10 5.47
N SER A 46 -2.74 -2.37 5.88
CA SER A 46 -3.56 -2.75 7.04
C SER A 46 -3.07 -2.09 8.31
N GLN A 47 -1.76 -2.09 8.56
CA GLN A 47 -1.17 -1.46 9.73
C GLN A 47 -1.36 0.07 9.73
N ASN A 48 -1.27 0.72 8.56
CA ASN A 48 -1.50 2.16 8.42
C ASN A 48 -2.96 2.51 8.71
N ILE A 49 -3.92 1.73 8.19
CA ILE A 49 -5.36 1.92 8.47
C ILE A 49 -5.66 1.72 9.96
N LEU A 50 -5.13 0.67 10.59
CA LEU A 50 -5.34 0.45 12.02
C LEU A 50 -4.76 1.58 12.88
N ARG A 51 -3.57 2.09 12.54
CA ARG A 51 -2.99 3.28 13.18
C ARG A 51 -3.88 4.51 12.99
N PHE A 52 -4.37 4.74 11.77
CA PHE A 52 -5.29 5.83 11.49
C PHE A 52 -6.54 5.76 12.37
N LEU A 53 -7.18 4.59 12.49
CA LEU A 53 -8.36 4.40 13.34
C LEU A 53 -8.05 4.71 14.80
N GLN A 54 -6.91 4.26 15.32
CA GLN A 54 -6.49 4.54 16.69
C GLN A 54 -6.25 6.04 16.92
N THR A 55 -5.52 6.71 16.04
CA THR A 55 -5.19 8.13 16.17
C THR A 55 -6.42 9.04 16.10
N HIS A 56 -7.47 8.61 15.39
CA HIS A 56 -8.69 9.41 15.21
C HIS A 56 -9.87 8.96 16.10
N GLY A 57 -9.64 8.06 17.05
CA GLY A 57 -10.65 7.64 18.04
C GLY A 57 -11.65 6.58 17.56
N PHE A 58 -11.49 6.04 16.35
CA PHE A 58 -12.37 5.03 15.76
C PHE A 58 -12.06 3.58 16.17
N LYS A 59 -11.09 3.36 17.08
CA LYS A 59 -10.74 2.01 17.54
C LYS A 59 -11.94 1.27 18.12
N GLN A 60 -12.75 1.94 18.94
CA GLN A 60 -13.91 1.34 19.58
C GLN A 60 -15.00 1.00 18.56
N ASP A 61 -15.26 1.88 17.59
CA ASP A 61 -16.22 1.63 16.52
C ASP A 61 -15.80 0.43 15.68
N PHE A 62 -14.51 0.33 15.34
CA PHE A 62 -13.97 -0.83 14.63
C PHE A 62 -14.09 -2.15 15.40
N GLU A 63 -13.99 -2.13 16.73
CA GLU A 63 -14.08 -3.34 17.56
C GLU A 63 -15.52 -3.75 17.90
N THR A 64 -16.47 -2.82 17.87
CA THR A 64 -17.83 -3.04 18.39
C THR A 64 -18.95 -2.90 17.35
N ASP A 65 -18.73 -2.20 16.24
CA ASP A 65 -19.68 -2.08 15.14
C ASP A 65 -19.22 -2.89 13.92
N ILE A 66 -19.94 -3.99 13.66
CA ILE A 66 -19.67 -4.88 12.54
C ILE A 66 -19.80 -4.19 11.18
N THR A 67 -20.71 -3.22 11.04
CA THR A 67 -20.92 -2.48 9.80
C THR A 67 -19.76 -1.53 9.54
N PHE A 68 -19.28 -0.86 10.58
CA PHE A 68 -18.09 -0.03 10.51
C PHE A 68 -16.86 -0.88 10.13
N ALA A 69 -16.64 -1.99 10.83
CA ALA A 69 -15.54 -2.91 10.55
C ALA A 69 -15.58 -3.45 9.11
N ASP A 70 -16.76 -3.84 8.63
CA ASP A 70 -16.96 -4.32 7.26
C ASP A 70 -16.61 -3.25 6.22
N ASN A 71 -16.99 -1.98 6.46
CA ASN A 71 -16.60 -0.88 5.57
C ASN A 71 -15.09 -0.63 5.55
N ILE A 72 -14.41 -0.74 6.69
CA ILE A 72 -12.94 -0.68 6.74
C ILE A 72 -12.32 -1.86 5.98
N HIS A 73 -12.85 -3.08 6.14
CA HIS A 73 -12.37 -4.24 5.39
C HIS A 73 -12.58 -4.09 3.88
N LYS A 74 -13.67 -3.46 3.42
CA LYS A 74 -13.87 -3.11 2.01
C LYS A 74 -12.80 -2.16 1.49
N ILE A 75 -12.40 -1.16 2.28
CA ILE A 75 -11.29 -0.26 1.93
C ILE A 75 -9.99 -1.05 1.77
N LEU A 76 -9.69 -1.95 2.71
CA LEU A 76 -8.52 -2.82 2.62
C LEU A 76 -8.59 -3.77 1.41
N ALA A 77 -9.77 -4.27 1.07
CA ALA A 77 -9.99 -5.16 -0.07
C ALA A 77 -9.69 -4.49 -1.43
N LEU A 78 -9.71 -3.15 -1.51
CA LEU A 78 -9.32 -2.42 -2.72
C LEU A 78 -7.89 -2.75 -3.18
N ALA A 79 -7.01 -3.19 -2.26
CA ALA A 79 -5.66 -3.65 -2.58
C ALA A 79 -5.63 -4.85 -3.55
N PHE A 80 -6.74 -5.60 -3.66
CA PHE A 80 -6.86 -6.79 -4.50
C PHE A 80 -7.72 -6.57 -5.74
N ILE A 81 -8.16 -5.33 -5.99
CA ILE A 81 -9.02 -5.00 -7.12
C ILE A 81 -8.19 -4.21 -8.13
N GLU A 82 -8.30 -4.60 -9.40
CA GLU A 82 -7.68 -3.85 -10.50
C GLU A 82 -8.26 -2.43 -10.55
N PRO A 83 -7.43 -1.37 -10.72
CA PRO A 83 -7.92 0.00 -10.78
C PRO A 83 -9.02 0.23 -11.82
N SER A 84 -9.01 -0.53 -12.93
CA SER A 84 -10.02 -0.48 -13.98
C SER A 84 -11.39 -1.03 -13.56
N ALA A 85 -11.44 -1.86 -12.52
CA ALA A 85 -12.67 -2.40 -11.95
C ALA A 85 -13.30 -1.47 -10.89
N VAL A 86 -12.60 -0.40 -10.48
CA VAL A 86 -13.12 0.60 -9.55
C VAL A 86 -13.88 1.67 -10.35
N ILE A 87 -15.22 1.62 -10.28
CA ILE A 87 -16.09 2.64 -10.89
C ILE A 87 -16.03 3.89 -9.98
N ALA A 88 -15.58 5.02 -10.51
CA ALA A 88 -15.68 6.30 -9.81
C ALA A 88 -17.15 6.66 -9.64
N GLY A 89 -17.60 6.78 -8.38
CA GLY A 89 -18.94 7.26 -8.02
C GLY A 89 -19.06 8.78 -8.11
#